data_AF-A0A522CBF9-F1
#
_entry.id   AF-A0A522CBF9-F1
#
_cell.length_a   1.000
_cell.length_b   1.000
_cell.length_c   1.000
_cell.angle_alpha   90.00
_cell.angle_beta   90.00
_cell.angle_gamma   90.00
#
_symmetry.space_group_name_H-M   'P 1'
#
loop_
_entity.id
_entity.type
_entity.pdbx_description
1 polymer ?
#
loop_
_entity_poly.entity_id
_entity_poly.type
_entity_poly.pdbx_seq_one_letter_code
_entity_poly.pdbx_strand_id
1 'polypeptide(L)'
;MGKIIGIDLGTTNSCVSIMEGNTTKVIENSEGARTTPSIVAYQEDGEVLVGASAKRQAVTNPRNTLYAVKRLIGRKFTEKEVQKDIDLMPYKISAADNGDAWVEVRGKKLAPPQVSAEVLRKMKKTAEDYLGEPVTEAVITVPAYFNDSQRQATKDAGRIAGLEVKRIINEPTAAALAFGLDKAGKGDRKIAVYDLGGGTFDVSIIEIADVDGEKQFEVLSTNGDTFLGGEDFDQRIIDYIVTEFKKEQGVDLKADVLALQRLKEAAEKAKIELSSNQQTE
;
A
#
# COMPACT_ATOMS: atom_id res chain seq x y z
N MET A 1 -7.35 19.81 21.39
CA MET A 1 -7.28 19.41 19.97
C MET A 1 -6.33 18.23 19.93
N GLY A 2 -6.79 17.06 19.47
CA GLY A 2 -5.92 15.88 19.39
C GLY A 2 -4.86 16.03 18.30
N LYS A 3 -3.80 15.23 18.34
CA LYS A 3 -2.78 15.25 17.27
C LYS A 3 -3.36 14.76 15.94
N ILE A 4 -2.96 15.42 14.85
CA ILE A 4 -3.18 14.94 13.48
C ILE A 4 -2.01 13.99 13.15
N ILE A 5 -2.32 12.76 12.76
CA ILE A 5 -1.30 11.79 12.33
C ILE A 5 -1.11 11.79 10.82
N GLY A 6 0.10 11.47 10.36
CA GLY A 6 0.41 11.21 8.96
C GLY A 6 0.42 9.72 8.70
N ILE A 7 -0.39 9.24 7.76
CA ILE A 7 -0.43 7.82 7.38
C ILE A 7 -0.02 7.69 5.92
N ASP A 8 1.07 6.97 5.69
CA ASP A 8 1.35 6.41 4.39
C ASP A 8 0.57 5.10 4.21
N LEU A 9 -0.44 5.09 3.35
CA LEU A 9 -1.25 3.91 3.05
C LEU A 9 -0.74 3.28 1.75
N GLY A 10 0.31 2.48 1.81
CA GLY A 10 0.93 1.86 0.63
C GLY A 10 0.25 0.55 0.19
N THR A 11 0.58 0.11 -1.03
CA THR A 11 0.05 -1.14 -1.63
C THR A 11 0.48 -2.38 -0.85
N THR A 12 1.75 -2.43 -0.44
CA THR A 12 2.34 -3.60 0.24
C THR A 12 2.57 -3.33 1.73
N ASN A 13 2.98 -2.12 2.08
CA ASN A 13 3.23 -1.71 3.46
C ASN A 13 2.61 -0.35 3.73
N SER A 14 2.21 -0.11 4.97
CA SER A 14 1.76 1.18 5.48
C SER A 14 2.67 1.64 6.62
N CYS A 15 2.75 2.95 6.81
CA CYS A 15 3.58 3.60 7.82
C CYS A 15 2.79 4.72 8.48
N VAL A 16 3.01 4.96 9.78
CA VAL A 16 2.37 6.06 10.50
C VAL A 16 3.42 6.90 11.21
N SER A 17 3.25 8.22 11.12
CA SER A 17 4.10 9.20 11.74
C SER A 17 3.31 10.30 12.45
N ILE A 18 3.99 10.97 13.38
CA ILE A 18 3.49 12.12 14.12
C ILE A 18 4.51 13.26 14.10
N MET A 19 4.05 14.45 14.46
CA MET A 19 4.90 15.56 14.84
C MET A 19 5.13 15.56 16.36
N GLU A 20 6.39 15.63 16.78
CA GLU A 20 6.83 15.88 18.16
C GLU A 20 7.55 17.24 18.19
N GLY A 21 6.80 18.29 18.49
CA GLY A 21 7.30 19.66 18.28
C GLY A 21 7.57 19.90 16.79
N ASN A 22 8.82 20.16 16.44
CA ASN A 22 9.25 20.43 15.06
C ASN A 22 9.88 19.22 14.36
N THR A 23 9.96 18.06 15.01
CA THR A 23 10.52 16.85 14.42
C THR A 23 9.42 15.87 14.06
N THR A 24 9.61 15.16 12.94
CA THR A 24 8.77 14.04 12.54
C THR A 24 9.27 12.77 13.23
N LYS A 25 8.35 11.90 13.64
CA LYS A 25 8.67 10.59 14.21
C LYS A 25 7.79 9.52 13.60
N VAL A 26 8.42 8.49 13.05
CA VAL A 26 7.74 7.24 12.64
C VAL A 26 7.51 6.39 13.88
N ILE A 27 6.29 5.87 14.03
CA ILE A 27 5.88 5.09 15.19
C ILE A 27 6.02 3.59 14.89
N GLU A 28 6.57 2.85 15.84
CA GLU A 28 6.63 1.39 15.80
C GLU A 28 5.26 0.80 16.14
N ASN A 29 4.81 -0.19 15.36
CA ASN A 29 3.58 -0.91 15.64
C ASN A 29 3.72 -1.86 16.84
N SER A 30 2.63 -2.52 17.21
CA SER A 30 2.59 -3.53 18.29
C SER A 30 3.56 -4.70 18.10
N GLU A 31 4.07 -4.91 16.88
CA GLU A 31 5.05 -5.94 16.55
C GLU A 31 6.50 -5.42 16.55
N GLY A 32 6.74 -4.15 16.92
CA GLY A 32 8.06 -3.52 16.95
C GLY A 32 8.60 -3.10 15.58
N ALA A 33 7.78 -3.12 14.53
CA ALA A 33 8.16 -2.71 13.18
C ALA A 33 7.68 -1.29 12.87
N ARG A 34 8.48 -0.53 12.12
CA ARG A 34 8.14 0.83 11.69
C ARG A 34 7.19 0.89 10.49
N THR A 35 7.00 -0.24 9.83
CA THR A 35 6.01 -0.41 8.77
C THR A 35 5.16 -1.63 9.09
N THR A 36 3.93 -1.60 8.57
CA THR A 36 2.95 -2.67 8.75
C THR A 36 2.52 -3.18 7.38
N PRO A 37 2.56 -4.49 7.11
CA PRO A 37 2.04 -5.02 5.86
C PRO A 37 0.58 -4.59 5.62
N SER A 38 0.26 -4.11 4.42
CA SER A 38 -1.09 -3.74 4.00
C SER A 38 -1.91 -5.00 3.65
N ILE A 39 -2.02 -5.90 4.62
CA ILE A 39 -2.62 -7.22 4.49
C ILE A 39 -3.67 -7.38 5.58
N VAL A 40 -4.86 -7.86 5.19
CA VAL A 40 -6.00 -8.09 6.07
C VAL A 40 -6.49 -9.52 5.88
N ALA A 41 -6.65 -10.28 6.96
CA ALA A 41 -7.18 -11.63 6.89
C ALA A 41 -8.42 -11.79 7.76
N TYR A 42 -9.44 -12.47 7.23
CA TYR A 42 -10.70 -12.73 7.92
C TYR A 42 -10.77 -14.20 8.35
N GLN A 43 -10.78 -14.44 9.65
CA GLN A 43 -10.83 -15.78 10.25
C GLN A 43 -12.26 -16.35 10.24
N GLU A 44 -12.37 -17.65 10.49
CA GLU A 44 -13.67 -18.36 10.46
C GLU A 44 -14.58 -17.90 11.61
N ASP A 45 -13.97 -17.62 12.77
CA ASP A 45 -14.63 -17.17 13.99
C ASP A 45 -15.02 -15.68 13.96
N GLY A 46 -14.67 -14.97 12.88
CA GLY A 46 -14.95 -13.55 12.70
C GLY A 46 -13.82 -12.62 13.15
N GLU A 47 -12.69 -13.14 13.64
CA GLU A 47 -11.51 -12.32 13.93
C GLU A 47 -10.95 -11.70 12.64
N VAL A 48 -10.53 -10.43 12.73
CA VAL A 48 -9.86 -9.72 11.63
C VAL A 48 -8.41 -9.49 12.02
N LEU A 49 -7.49 -10.13 11.30
CA LEU A 49 -6.06 -9.93 11.46
C LEU A 49 -5.57 -8.86 10.48
N VAL A 50 -4.63 -8.03 10.91
CA VAL A 50 -4.04 -6.96 10.07
C VAL A 50 -2.53 -6.93 10.25
N GLY A 51 -1.78 -6.77 9.16
CA GLY A 51 -0.32 -6.62 9.21
C GLY A 51 0.42 -7.95 9.28
N ALA A 52 1.42 -8.04 10.16
CA ALA A 52 2.31 -9.20 10.24
C ALA A 52 1.58 -10.49 10.68
N SER A 53 0.51 -10.39 11.45
CA SER A 53 -0.34 -11.54 11.81
C SER A 53 -1.10 -12.07 10.60
N ALA A 54 -1.69 -11.18 9.79
CA ALA A 54 -2.34 -11.53 8.53
C ALA A 54 -1.34 -12.12 7.52
N LYS A 55 -0.14 -11.53 7.37
CA LYS A 55 0.91 -12.05 6.46
C LYS A 55 1.28 -13.49 6.82
N ARG A 56 1.51 -13.80 8.11
CA ARG A 56 1.95 -15.12 8.57
C ARG A 56 1.02 -16.27 8.23
N GLN A 57 -0.28 -16.03 8.21
CA GLN A 57 -1.28 -17.08 7.91
C GLN A 57 -1.76 -17.09 6.46
N ALA A 58 -1.20 -16.22 5.59
CA ALA A 58 -1.65 -16.08 4.21
C ALA A 58 -1.56 -17.40 3.43
N VAL A 59 -0.52 -18.21 3.71
CA VAL A 59 -0.30 -19.52 3.09
C VAL A 59 -1.39 -20.54 3.40
N THR A 60 -1.96 -20.55 4.60
CA THR A 60 -3.00 -21.51 5.00
C THR A 60 -4.42 -20.99 4.78
N ASN A 61 -4.58 -19.69 4.54
CA ASN A 61 -5.87 -19.04 4.33
C ASN A 61 -5.86 -18.06 3.11
N PRO A 62 -5.42 -18.51 1.92
CA PRO A 62 -5.13 -17.60 0.80
C PRO A 62 -6.40 -16.91 0.25
N ARG A 63 -7.56 -17.57 0.30
CA ARG A 63 -8.83 -17.02 -0.23
C ARG A 63 -9.45 -15.93 0.64
N ASN A 64 -9.12 -15.89 1.94
CA ASN A 64 -9.67 -14.91 2.88
C ASN A 64 -8.59 -13.95 3.42
N THR A 65 -7.42 -13.95 2.78
CA THR A 65 -6.32 -13.02 3.07
C THR A 65 -6.19 -12.05 1.90
N LEU A 66 -6.51 -10.79 2.17
CA LEU A 66 -6.53 -9.72 1.18
C LEU A 66 -5.25 -8.90 1.28
N TYR A 67 -4.61 -8.70 0.13
CA TYR A 67 -3.41 -7.86 -0.03
C TYR A 67 -3.46 -7.15 -1.38
N ALA A 68 -2.61 -6.13 -1.57
CA ALA A 68 -2.59 -5.30 -2.77
C ALA A 68 -3.95 -4.64 -3.14
N VAL A 69 -4.88 -4.54 -2.18
CA VAL A 69 -6.23 -3.99 -2.38
C VAL A 69 -6.21 -2.53 -2.85
N LYS A 70 -5.11 -1.80 -2.59
CA LYS A 70 -4.87 -0.46 -3.16
C LYS A 70 -4.86 -0.45 -4.69
N ARG A 71 -4.57 -1.57 -5.37
CA ARG A 71 -4.69 -1.69 -6.83
C ARG A 71 -6.14 -1.72 -7.31
N LEU A 72 -7.10 -2.06 -6.43
CA LEU A 72 -8.54 -2.16 -6.74
C LEU A 72 -9.34 -0.92 -6.31
N ILE A 73 -8.83 -0.15 -5.35
CA ILE A 73 -9.56 0.97 -4.76
C ILE A 73 -9.96 2.00 -5.83
N GLY A 74 -11.24 2.38 -5.85
CA GLY A 74 -11.78 3.37 -6.79
C GLY A 74 -11.85 2.94 -8.26
N ARG A 75 -11.63 1.65 -8.59
CA ARG A 75 -11.70 1.11 -9.95
C ARG A 75 -13.03 0.42 -10.26
N LYS A 76 -13.39 0.38 -11.55
CA LYS A 76 -14.48 -0.43 -12.06
C LYS A 76 -14.04 -1.87 -12.29
N PHE A 77 -14.95 -2.81 -12.05
CA PHE A 77 -14.69 -4.24 -12.24
C PHE A 77 -14.22 -4.53 -13.67
N THR A 78 -14.76 -3.83 -14.66
CA THR A 78 -14.46 -4.02 -16.09
C THR A 78 -13.16 -3.39 -16.57
N GLU A 79 -12.43 -2.66 -15.73
CA GLU A 79 -11.12 -2.10 -16.11
C GLU A 79 -10.12 -3.21 -16.45
N LYS A 80 -9.27 -3.00 -17.45
CA LYS A 80 -8.31 -4.00 -17.93
C LYS A 80 -7.35 -4.43 -16.82
N GLU A 81 -6.93 -3.49 -16.01
CA GLU A 81 -6.08 -3.67 -14.84
C GLU A 81 -6.73 -4.61 -13.83
N VAL A 82 -8.01 -4.39 -13.51
CA VAL A 82 -8.77 -5.25 -12.60
C VAL A 82 -8.97 -6.64 -13.19
N GLN A 83 -9.29 -6.73 -14.49
CA GLN A 83 -9.45 -8.02 -15.17
C GLN A 83 -8.15 -8.84 -15.14
N LYS A 84 -6.98 -8.19 -15.26
CA LYS A 84 -5.68 -8.86 -15.08
C LYS A 84 -5.51 -9.38 -13.65
N ASP A 85 -5.88 -8.61 -12.63
CA ASP A 85 -5.73 -9.03 -11.23
C ASP A 85 -6.67 -10.18 -10.83
N ILE A 86 -7.84 -10.35 -11.49
CA ILE A 86 -8.76 -11.46 -11.22
C ILE A 86 -8.08 -12.82 -11.36
N ASP A 87 -7.24 -12.98 -12.38
CA ASP A 87 -6.56 -14.25 -12.66
C ASP A 87 -5.32 -14.47 -11.77
N LEU A 88 -4.83 -13.40 -11.13
CA LEU A 88 -3.59 -13.41 -10.34
C LEU A 88 -3.83 -13.52 -8.84
N MET A 89 -4.96 -13.00 -8.35
CA MET A 89 -5.24 -12.95 -6.92
C MET A 89 -5.89 -14.25 -6.43
N PRO A 90 -5.47 -14.78 -5.26
CA PRO A 90 -6.06 -15.99 -4.69
C PRO A 90 -7.44 -15.74 -4.07
N TYR A 91 -7.74 -14.49 -3.73
CA TYR A 91 -9.04 -14.06 -3.23
C TYR A 91 -9.96 -13.64 -4.38
N LYS A 92 -11.28 -13.73 -4.15
CA LYS A 92 -12.26 -13.44 -5.18
C LYS A 92 -12.45 -11.93 -5.35
N ILE A 93 -12.23 -11.43 -6.55
CA ILE A 93 -12.63 -10.09 -7.00
C ILE A 93 -13.97 -10.22 -7.73
N SER A 94 -14.92 -9.35 -7.43
CA SER A 94 -16.29 -9.42 -7.95
C SER A 94 -16.86 -8.03 -8.24
N ALA A 95 -17.85 -7.96 -9.13
CA ALA A 95 -18.58 -6.73 -9.37
C ALA A 95 -19.56 -6.42 -8.23
N ALA A 96 -19.53 -5.18 -7.78
CA ALA A 96 -20.62 -4.59 -7.02
C ALA A 96 -21.80 -4.24 -7.93
N ASP A 97 -22.95 -3.94 -7.32
CA ASP A 97 -24.18 -3.64 -8.06
C ASP A 97 -24.04 -2.37 -8.95
N ASN A 98 -23.15 -1.45 -8.57
CA ASN A 98 -22.80 -0.24 -9.33
C ASN A 98 -21.61 -0.44 -10.31
N GLY A 99 -21.15 -1.68 -10.49
CA GLY A 99 -20.04 -2.04 -11.36
C GLY A 99 -18.64 -1.78 -10.78
N ASP A 100 -18.51 -1.33 -9.54
CA ASP A 100 -17.20 -1.17 -8.89
C ASP A 100 -16.52 -2.53 -8.64
N ALA A 101 -15.19 -2.52 -8.63
CA ALA A 101 -14.39 -3.68 -8.26
C ALA A 101 -14.43 -3.88 -6.73
N TRP A 102 -15.09 -4.95 -6.29
CA TRP A 102 -15.15 -5.35 -4.88
C TRP A 102 -14.46 -6.70 -4.68
N VAL A 103 -14.29 -7.08 -3.42
CA VAL A 103 -13.76 -8.39 -3.05
C VAL A 103 -14.82 -9.20 -2.31
N GLU A 104 -14.74 -10.52 -2.35
CA GLU A 104 -15.64 -11.40 -1.62
C GLU A 104 -14.84 -12.30 -0.68
N VAL A 105 -15.21 -12.25 0.60
CA VAL A 105 -14.58 -13.03 1.66
C VAL A 105 -15.65 -13.75 2.45
N ARG A 106 -15.55 -15.07 2.57
CA ARG A 106 -16.53 -15.91 3.28
C ARG A 106 -18.00 -15.60 2.89
N GLY A 107 -18.25 -15.40 1.59
CA GLY A 107 -19.57 -15.08 1.03
C GLY A 107 -20.05 -13.64 1.26
N LYS A 108 -19.25 -12.77 1.88
CA LYS A 108 -19.56 -11.35 2.07
C LYS A 108 -18.81 -10.51 1.05
N LYS A 109 -19.53 -9.67 0.31
CA LYS A 109 -18.95 -8.65 -0.56
C LYS A 109 -18.46 -7.47 0.28
N LEU A 110 -17.22 -7.04 0.04
CA LEU A 110 -16.58 -5.91 0.71
C LEU A 110 -16.03 -4.94 -0.33
N ALA A 111 -16.25 -3.65 -0.11
CA ALA A 111 -15.65 -2.60 -0.91
C ALA A 111 -14.16 -2.43 -0.53
N PRO A 112 -13.26 -2.13 -1.48
CA PRO A 112 -11.85 -1.86 -1.17
C PRO A 112 -11.64 -0.83 -0.05
N PRO A 113 -12.41 0.28 0.06
CA PRO A 113 -12.30 1.20 1.18
C PRO A 113 -12.53 0.56 2.56
N GLN A 114 -13.41 -0.45 2.67
CA GLN A 114 -13.64 -1.15 3.93
C GLN A 114 -12.42 -1.96 4.34
N VAL A 115 -11.76 -2.61 3.38
CA VAL A 115 -10.54 -3.40 3.65
C VAL A 115 -9.38 -2.47 4.01
N SER A 116 -9.17 -1.40 3.24
CA SER A 116 -8.16 -0.38 3.55
C SER A 116 -8.42 0.30 4.89
N ALA A 117 -9.68 0.43 5.32
CA ALA A 117 -10.02 0.95 6.63
C ALA A 117 -9.51 0.07 7.78
N GLU A 118 -9.41 -1.26 7.62
CA GLU A 118 -8.81 -2.12 8.65
C GLU A 118 -7.31 -1.82 8.84
N VAL A 119 -6.59 -1.55 7.73
CA VAL A 119 -5.19 -1.12 7.78
C VAL A 119 -5.08 0.24 8.46
N LEU A 120 -5.94 1.20 8.09
CA LEU A 120 -5.97 2.53 8.70
C LEU A 120 -6.34 2.49 10.19
N ARG A 121 -7.24 1.59 10.62
CA ARG A 121 -7.55 1.37 12.04
C ARG A 121 -6.34 0.86 12.80
N LYS A 122 -5.55 -0.06 12.22
CA LYS A 122 -4.28 -0.48 12.84
C LYS A 122 -3.30 0.69 12.94
N MET A 123 -3.21 1.55 11.92
CA MET A 123 -2.31 2.72 11.96
C MET A 123 -2.74 3.74 13.02
N LYS A 124 -4.05 4.00 13.10
CA LYS A 124 -4.66 4.82 14.15
C LYS A 124 -4.35 4.24 15.53
N LYS A 125 -4.60 2.94 15.74
CA LYS A 125 -4.35 2.28 17.03
C LYS A 125 -2.88 2.33 17.43
N THR A 126 -1.96 2.13 16.48
CA THR A 126 -0.52 2.30 16.71
C THR A 126 -0.18 3.70 17.22
N ALA A 127 -0.77 4.74 16.63
CA ALA A 127 -0.58 6.10 17.11
C ALA A 127 -1.22 6.36 18.48
N GLU A 128 -2.43 5.87 18.72
CA GLU A 128 -3.13 5.98 20.01
C GLU A 128 -2.35 5.30 21.15
N ASP A 129 -1.80 4.12 20.90
CA ASP A 129 -0.98 3.38 21.87
C ASP A 129 0.30 4.12 22.23
N TYR A 130 0.92 4.77 21.25
CA TYR A 130 2.11 5.59 21.47
C TYR A 130 1.80 6.90 22.22
N LEU A 131 0.69 7.57 21.87
CA LEU A 131 0.33 8.88 22.41
C LEU A 131 -0.38 8.79 23.76
N GLY A 132 -1.04 7.67 24.07
CA GLY A 132 -1.85 7.52 25.28
C GLY A 132 -3.18 8.29 25.24
N GLU A 133 -3.60 8.78 24.06
CA GLU A 133 -4.84 9.53 23.86
C GLU A 133 -5.53 9.15 22.53
N PRO A 134 -6.85 9.38 22.38
CA PRO A 134 -7.57 9.09 21.16
C PRO A 134 -7.11 9.93 19.96
N VAL A 135 -7.04 9.31 18.78
CA VAL A 135 -6.71 9.98 17.52
C VAL A 135 -7.95 10.01 16.63
N THR A 136 -8.31 11.20 16.14
CA THR A 136 -9.52 11.40 15.33
C THR A 136 -9.25 12.03 13.98
N GLU A 137 -8.05 12.54 13.72
CA GLU A 137 -7.73 13.33 12.53
C GLU A 137 -6.46 12.79 11.86
N ALA A 138 -6.44 12.75 10.52
CA ALA A 138 -5.29 12.26 9.78
C ALA A 138 -5.05 13.00 8.45
N VAL A 139 -3.79 13.00 8.02
CA VAL A 139 -3.37 13.19 6.63
C VAL A 139 -3.04 11.81 6.06
N ILE A 140 -3.62 11.47 4.90
CA ILE A 140 -3.43 10.16 4.26
C ILE A 140 -2.80 10.34 2.87
N THR A 141 -1.79 9.52 2.55
CA THR A 141 -1.11 9.56 1.25
C THR A 141 -1.93 8.87 0.15
N VAL A 142 -1.74 9.31 -1.09
CA VAL A 142 -2.14 8.62 -2.32
C VAL A 142 -1.08 8.82 -3.40
N PRO A 143 -0.99 7.93 -4.40
CA PRO A 143 -0.16 8.14 -5.58
C PRO A 143 -0.51 9.46 -6.27
N ALA A 144 0.49 10.14 -6.84
CA ALA A 144 0.26 11.43 -7.50
C ALA A 144 -0.71 11.28 -8.68
N TYR A 145 -0.60 10.17 -9.40
CA TYR A 145 -1.42 9.87 -10.58
C TYR A 145 -2.81 9.25 -10.27
N PHE A 146 -3.21 9.18 -8.99
CA PHE A 146 -4.58 8.77 -8.64
C PHE A 146 -5.62 9.75 -9.17
N ASN A 147 -6.66 9.21 -9.79
CA ASN A 147 -7.82 9.96 -10.28
C ASN A 147 -8.80 10.32 -9.14
N ASP A 148 -9.88 11.02 -9.47
CA ASP A 148 -10.87 11.49 -8.49
C ASP A 148 -11.57 10.35 -7.74
N SER A 149 -11.93 9.26 -8.43
CA SER A 149 -12.62 8.12 -7.79
C SER A 149 -11.71 7.41 -6.80
N GLN A 150 -10.44 7.22 -7.14
CA GLN A 150 -9.44 6.61 -6.27
C GLN A 150 -9.15 7.49 -5.04
N ARG A 151 -9.00 8.81 -5.23
CA ARG A 151 -8.82 9.78 -4.13
C ARG A 151 -10.00 9.78 -3.18
N GLN A 152 -11.22 9.81 -3.72
CA GLN A 152 -12.44 9.79 -2.91
C GLN A 152 -12.57 8.47 -2.14
N ALA A 153 -12.33 7.33 -2.78
CA ALA A 153 -12.39 6.02 -2.15
C ALA A 153 -11.36 5.87 -1.01
N THR A 154 -10.14 6.40 -1.16
CA THR A 154 -9.16 6.46 -0.06
C THR A 154 -9.63 7.36 1.09
N LYS A 155 -10.23 8.52 0.77
CA LYS A 155 -10.81 9.40 1.79
C LYS A 155 -11.95 8.71 2.56
N ASP A 156 -12.78 7.95 1.86
CA ASP A 156 -13.85 7.16 2.46
C ASP A 156 -13.30 6.04 3.36
N ALA A 157 -12.18 5.40 2.97
CA ALA A 157 -11.49 4.43 3.83
C ALA A 157 -11.06 5.06 5.16
N GLY A 158 -10.52 6.28 5.13
CA GLY A 158 -10.21 7.06 6.35
C GLY A 158 -11.45 7.30 7.20
N ARG A 159 -12.56 7.69 6.59
CA ARG A 159 -13.82 7.92 7.30
C ARG A 159 -14.36 6.64 7.95
N ILE A 160 -14.32 5.51 7.24
CA ILE A 160 -14.73 4.18 7.73
C ILE A 160 -13.82 3.71 8.89
N ALA A 161 -12.55 4.13 8.90
CA ALA A 161 -11.61 3.89 9.99
C ALA A 161 -11.82 4.80 11.21
N GLY A 162 -12.78 5.74 11.15
CA GLY A 162 -13.02 6.70 12.22
C GLY A 162 -11.97 7.81 12.29
N LEU A 163 -11.44 8.22 11.13
CA LEU A 163 -10.54 9.36 10.96
C LEU A 163 -11.22 10.46 10.13
N GLU A 164 -11.17 11.68 10.62
CA GLU A 164 -11.42 12.87 9.82
C GLU A 164 -10.18 13.15 8.95
N VAL A 165 -10.33 12.92 7.65
CA VAL A 165 -9.24 13.10 6.68
C VAL A 165 -9.09 14.60 6.37
N LYS A 166 -8.15 15.25 7.07
CA LYS A 166 -7.85 16.69 6.91
C LYS A 166 -7.21 17.00 5.56
N ARG A 167 -6.43 16.07 5.03
CA ARG A 167 -5.78 16.20 3.73
C ARG A 167 -5.52 14.83 3.11
N ILE A 168 -5.78 14.73 1.81
CA ILE A 168 -5.16 13.73 0.96
C ILE A 168 -3.93 14.38 0.34
N ILE A 169 -2.75 13.79 0.55
CA ILE A 169 -1.48 14.31 0.04
C ILE A 169 -0.89 13.32 -0.98
N ASN A 170 -0.27 13.84 -2.03
CA ASN A 170 0.43 12.99 -3.00
C ASN A 170 1.72 12.44 -2.37
N GLU A 171 1.98 11.15 -2.56
CA GLU A 171 3.18 10.44 -2.09
C GLU A 171 4.49 11.17 -2.43
N PRO A 172 4.77 11.55 -3.69
CA PRO A 172 6.01 12.25 -4.01
C PRO A 172 6.09 13.65 -3.38
N THR A 173 4.96 14.32 -3.15
CA THR A 173 4.93 15.59 -2.42
C THR A 173 5.26 15.39 -0.94
N ALA A 174 4.73 14.35 -0.31
CA ALA A 174 5.07 14.00 1.07
C ALA A 174 6.56 13.65 1.22
N ALA A 175 7.13 12.91 0.26
CA ALA A 175 8.55 12.62 0.21
C ALA A 175 9.40 13.88 0.03
N ALA A 176 8.97 14.81 -0.84
CA ALA A 176 9.65 16.10 -1.02
C ALA A 176 9.61 16.97 0.25
N LEU A 177 8.49 16.99 0.98
CA LEU A 177 8.39 17.67 2.28
C LEU A 177 9.38 17.08 3.28
N ALA A 178 9.44 15.76 3.40
CA ALA A 178 10.40 15.08 4.28
C ALA A 178 11.85 15.42 3.91
N PHE A 179 12.21 15.38 2.63
CA PHE A 179 13.53 15.76 2.13
C PHE A 179 13.85 17.25 2.39
N GLY A 180 12.87 18.12 2.19
CA GLY A 180 13.01 19.57 2.34
C GLY A 180 13.18 20.01 3.80
N LEU A 181 12.59 19.29 4.76
CA LEU A 181 12.75 19.56 6.20
C LEU A 181 14.20 19.30 6.66
N ASP A 182 14.80 18.18 6.27
CA ASP A 182 16.13 17.79 6.74
C ASP A 182 17.28 18.56 6.05
N LYS A 183 17.09 18.99 4.79
CA LYS A 183 18.18 19.62 4.02
C LYS A 183 18.20 21.14 4.12
N ALA A 184 19.00 21.65 5.05
CA ALA A 184 19.34 23.08 5.23
C ALA A 184 20.30 23.65 4.15
N GLY A 185 20.05 23.34 2.87
CA GLY A 185 20.77 24.01 1.77
C GLY A 185 20.11 25.36 1.45
N LYS A 186 20.93 26.38 1.22
CA LYS A 186 20.50 27.71 0.79
C LYS A 186 20.15 27.70 -0.71
N GLY A 187 19.05 28.34 -1.08
CA GLY A 187 18.65 28.59 -2.47
C GLY A 187 17.68 27.58 -3.08
N ASP A 188 17.03 28.01 -4.15
CA ASP A 188 16.03 27.27 -4.90
C ASP A 188 16.62 25.99 -5.50
N ARG A 189 15.87 24.90 -5.41
CA ARG A 189 16.31 23.58 -5.89
C ARG A 189 15.18 22.87 -6.62
N LYS A 190 15.52 22.28 -7.75
CA LYS A 190 14.63 21.37 -8.48
C LYS A 190 15.04 19.94 -8.19
N ILE A 191 14.09 19.13 -7.75
CA ILE A 191 14.28 17.71 -7.47
C ILE A 191 13.38 16.87 -8.37
N ALA A 192 13.83 15.66 -8.68
CA ALA A 192 12.99 14.61 -9.23
C ALA A 192 12.74 13.59 -8.13
N VAL A 193 11.48 13.37 -7.77
CA VAL A 193 11.08 12.28 -6.89
C VAL A 193 10.65 11.12 -7.77
N TYR A 194 11.42 10.03 -7.74
CA TYR A 194 11.10 8.76 -8.39
C TYR A 194 10.62 7.80 -7.31
N ASP A 195 9.34 7.46 -7.35
CA ASP A 195 8.70 6.59 -6.36
C ASP A 195 8.17 5.33 -7.04
N LEU A 196 8.82 4.19 -6.80
CA LEU A 196 8.44 2.89 -7.33
C LEU A 196 8.10 1.96 -6.16
N GLY A 197 6.82 1.88 -5.84
CA GLY A 197 6.30 1.10 -4.74
C GLY A 197 5.92 -0.33 -5.12
N GLY A 198 5.10 -0.94 -4.26
CA GLY A 198 4.59 -2.30 -4.46
C GLY A 198 3.61 -2.44 -5.63
N GLY A 199 2.88 -1.40 -6.00
CA GLY A 199 1.93 -1.49 -7.13
C GLY A 199 1.68 -0.20 -7.89
N THR A 200 2.42 0.86 -7.57
CA THR A 200 2.32 2.16 -8.24
C THR A 200 3.71 2.72 -8.48
N PHE A 201 3.83 3.45 -9.58
CA PHE A 201 5.00 4.20 -9.97
C PHE A 201 4.60 5.66 -10.18
N ASP A 202 5.29 6.58 -9.53
CA ASP A 202 5.15 8.02 -9.75
C ASP A 202 6.53 8.65 -9.99
N VAL A 203 6.55 9.66 -10.87
CA VAL A 203 7.67 10.59 -11.02
C VAL A 203 7.15 12.01 -10.97
N SER A 204 7.74 12.83 -10.11
CA SER A 204 7.37 14.25 -9.99
C SER A 204 8.60 15.15 -10.00
N ILE A 205 8.53 16.23 -10.77
CA ILE A 205 9.52 17.30 -10.76
C ILE A 205 9.00 18.39 -9.83
N ILE A 206 9.75 18.66 -8.77
CA ILE A 206 9.32 19.56 -7.69
C ILE A 206 10.37 20.64 -7.51
N GLU A 207 9.93 21.89 -7.53
CA GLU A 207 10.73 23.05 -7.15
C GLU A 207 10.53 23.34 -5.65
N ILE A 208 11.65 23.47 -4.94
CA ILE A 208 11.70 23.86 -3.55
C ILE A 208 12.37 25.23 -3.52
N ALA A 209 11.57 26.27 -3.32
CA ALA A 209 12.03 27.65 -3.27
C ALA A 209 12.05 28.18 -1.83
N ASP A 210 12.99 29.07 -1.52
CA ASP A 210 13.02 29.81 -0.25
C ASP A 210 12.51 31.23 -0.50
N VAL A 211 11.24 31.47 -0.16
CA VAL A 211 10.55 32.74 -0.38
C VAL A 211 10.29 33.37 0.97
N ASP A 212 10.95 34.50 1.24
CA ASP A 212 10.82 35.25 2.50
C ASP A 212 11.11 34.42 3.79
N GLY A 213 11.99 33.42 3.69
CA GLY A 213 12.34 32.53 4.81
C GLY A 213 11.36 31.36 4.99
N GLU A 214 10.36 31.24 4.13
CA GLU A 214 9.44 30.09 4.07
C GLU A 214 9.76 29.20 2.87
N LYS A 215 9.82 27.88 3.11
CA LYS A 215 10.02 26.91 2.04
C LYS A 215 8.71 26.67 1.30
N GLN A 216 8.68 27.01 0.02
CA GLN A 216 7.57 26.70 -0.89
C GLN A 216 7.91 25.45 -1.71
N PHE A 217 6.92 24.58 -1.88
CA PHE A 217 7.04 23.34 -2.65
C PHE A 217 6.05 23.38 -3.80
N GLU A 218 6.55 23.52 -5.02
CA GLU A 218 5.73 23.57 -6.23
C GLU A 218 5.98 22.32 -7.08
N VAL A 219 4.91 21.57 -7.38
CA VAL A 219 4.98 20.45 -8.32
C VAL A 219 4.88 21.01 -9.73
N LEU A 220 6.01 21.03 -10.45
CA LEU A 220 6.08 21.54 -11.81
C LEU A 220 5.46 20.58 -12.82
N SER A 221 5.68 19.27 -12.62
CA SER A 221 5.09 18.22 -13.43
C SER A 221 5.04 16.90 -12.68
N THR A 222 4.10 16.05 -13.05
CA THR A 222 3.94 14.70 -12.51
C THR A 222 3.50 13.74 -13.60
N ASN A 223 3.97 12.50 -13.53
CA ASN A 223 3.57 11.41 -14.40
C ASN A 223 3.72 10.09 -13.63
N GLY A 224 3.20 8.98 -14.15
CA GLY A 224 3.28 7.71 -13.45
C GLY A 224 2.42 6.63 -14.08
N ASP A 225 2.40 5.48 -13.42
CA ASP A 225 1.54 4.35 -13.71
C ASP A 225 0.99 3.78 -12.39
N THR A 226 -0.34 3.87 -12.23
CA THR A 226 -1.05 3.42 -11.01
C THR A 226 -1.23 1.90 -10.95
N PHE A 227 -0.64 1.16 -11.88
CA PHE A 227 -0.71 -0.29 -11.98
C PHE A 227 0.65 -0.93 -12.37
N LEU A 228 1.74 -0.30 -11.96
CA LEU A 228 3.11 -0.77 -12.12
C LEU A 228 3.84 -0.72 -10.77
N GLY A 229 4.34 -1.84 -10.29
CA GLY A 229 5.18 -1.85 -9.08
C GLY A 229 5.67 -3.25 -8.74
N GLY A 230 6.26 -3.40 -7.55
CA GLY A 230 6.88 -4.64 -7.08
C GLY A 230 6.08 -5.94 -7.27
N GLU A 231 4.76 -5.89 -7.20
CA GLU A 231 3.87 -7.04 -7.47
C GLU A 231 4.01 -7.55 -8.92
N ASP A 232 4.23 -6.67 -9.89
CA ASP A 232 4.46 -7.04 -11.29
C ASP A 232 5.84 -7.69 -11.48
N PHE A 233 6.85 -7.29 -10.69
CA PHE A 233 8.17 -7.91 -10.67
C PHE A 233 8.08 -9.32 -10.09
N ASP A 234 7.36 -9.47 -8.98
CA ASP A 234 7.10 -10.78 -8.37
C ASP A 234 6.40 -11.71 -9.36
N GLN A 235 5.38 -11.21 -10.06
CA GLN A 235 4.66 -11.99 -11.07
C GLN A 235 5.57 -12.48 -12.19
N ARG A 236 6.52 -11.68 -12.66
CA ARG A 236 7.50 -12.12 -13.67
C ARG A 236 8.40 -13.25 -13.18
N ILE A 237 8.82 -13.20 -11.90
CA ILE A 237 9.63 -14.25 -11.29
C ILE A 237 8.80 -15.52 -11.10
N ILE A 238 7.56 -15.38 -10.63
CA ILE A 238 6.62 -16.51 -10.49
C ILE A 238 6.39 -17.20 -11.84
N ASP A 239 6.09 -16.44 -12.90
CA ASP A 239 5.85 -17.01 -14.23
C ASP A 239 7.08 -17.74 -14.78
N TYR A 240 8.28 -17.23 -14.51
CA TYR A 240 9.53 -17.91 -14.85
C TYR A 240 9.65 -19.24 -14.10
N ILE A 241 9.51 -19.24 -12.76
CA ILE A 241 9.65 -20.45 -11.94
C ILE A 241 8.60 -21.50 -12.32
N VAL A 242 7.34 -21.10 -12.50
CA VAL A 242 6.27 -22.01 -12.95
C VAL A 242 6.62 -22.64 -14.30
N THR A 243 7.15 -21.85 -15.23
CA THR A 243 7.51 -22.33 -16.57
C THR A 243 8.65 -23.34 -16.49
N GLU A 244 9.71 -23.06 -15.74
CA GLU A 244 10.85 -23.98 -15.58
C GLU A 244 10.45 -25.24 -14.80
N PHE A 245 9.68 -25.10 -13.72
CA PHE A 245 9.18 -26.26 -12.96
C PHE A 245 8.32 -27.19 -13.83
N LYS A 246 7.47 -26.63 -14.70
CA LYS A 246 6.68 -27.42 -15.64
C LYS A 246 7.54 -28.14 -16.67
N LYS A 247 8.64 -27.53 -17.15
CA LYS A 247 9.58 -28.16 -18.07
C LYS A 247 10.34 -29.30 -17.40
N GLU A 248 10.82 -29.09 -16.18
CA GLU A 248 11.66 -30.06 -15.45
C GLU A 248 10.86 -31.21 -14.84
N GLN A 249 9.69 -30.89 -14.25
CA GLN A 249 8.90 -31.84 -13.45
C GLN A 249 7.60 -32.27 -14.14
N GLY A 250 7.21 -31.63 -15.25
CA GLY A 250 5.96 -31.92 -15.97
C GLY A 250 4.68 -31.47 -15.25
N VAL A 251 4.80 -30.76 -14.11
CA VAL A 251 3.67 -30.34 -13.27
C VAL A 251 3.40 -28.85 -13.42
N ASP A 252 2.13 -28.49 -13.61
CA ASP A 252 1.70 -27.08 -13.68
C ASP A 252 1.27 -26.58 -12.31
N LEU A 253 2.12 -25.75 -11.68
CA LEU A 253 1.85 -25.18 -10.36
C LEU A 253 0.67 -24.20 -10.36
N LYS A 254 0.23 -23.67 -11.52
CA LYS A 254 -0.87 -22.68 -11.56
C LYS A 254 -2.20 -23.23 -11.08
N ALA A 255 -2.38 -24.54 -11.11
CA ALA A 255 -3.61 -25.18 -10.65
C ALA A 255 -3.70 -25.32 -9.12
N ASP A 256 -2.58 -25.19 -8.39
CA ASP A 256 -2.53 -25.35 -6.94
C ASP A 256 -2.34 -24.00 -6.24
N VAL A 257 -3.42 -23.51 -5.64
CA VAL A 257 -3.46 -22.22 -4.93
C VAL A 257 -2.48 -22.18 -3.75
N LEU A 258 -2.29 -23.30 -3.04
CA LEU A 258 -1.36 -23.36 -1.90
C LEU A 258 0.09 -23.30 -2.39
N ALA A 259 0.40 -24.03 -3.47
CA ALA A 259 1.71 -23.97 -4.10
C ALA A 259 2.02 -22.57 -4.64
N LEU A 260 1.06 -21.93 -5.31
CA LEU A 260 1.20 -20.55 -5.80
C LEU A 260 1.45 -19.56 -4.67
N GLN A 261 0.74 -19.68 -3.55
CA GLN A 261 0.93 -18.77 -2.42
C GLN A 261 2.34 -18.90 -1.81
N ARG A 262 2.84 -20.13 -1.65
CA ARG A 262 4.22 -20.39 -1.21
C ARG A 262 5.24 -19.84 -2.21
N LEU A 263 4.97 -20.05 -3.51
CA LEU A 263 5.83 -19.57 -4.57
C LEU A 263 5.88 -18.04 -4.61
N LYS A 264 4.76 -17.35 -4.36
CA LYS A 264 4.72 -15.89 -4.28
C LYS A 264 5.61 -15.35 -3.17
N GLU A 265 5.53 -15.93 -1.98
CA GLU A 265 6.41 -15.54 -0.85
C GLU A 265 7.89 -15.80 -1.16
N ALA A 266 8.20 -16.95 -1.77
CA ALA A 266 9.56 -17.28 -2.17
C ALA A 266 10.09 -16.33 -3.27
N ALA A 267 9.26 -15.98 -4.25
CA ALA A 267 9.61 -15.07 -5.33
C ALA A 267 9.85 -13.64 -4.83
N GLU A 268 9.00 -13.13 -3.93
CA GLU A 268 9.20 -11.82 -3.29
C GLU A 268 10.53 -11.80 -2.53
N LYS A 269 10.79 -12.86 -1.73
CA LYS A 269 12.03 -13.00 -0.98
C LYS A 269 13.26 -13.04 -1.90
N ALA A 270 13.23 -13.87 -2.94
CA ALA A 270 14.28 -13.98 -3.94
C ALA A 270 14.57 -12.64 -4.63
N LYS A 271 13.52 -11.91 -5.06
CA LYS A 271 13.63 -10.57 -5.64
C LYS A 271 14.39 -9.62 -4.72
N ILE A 272 14.04 -9.62 -3.44
CA ILE A 272 14.65 -8.74 -2.44
C ILE A 272 16.11 -9.14 -2.18
N GLU A 273 16.40 -10.42 -2.00
CA GLU A 273 17.77 -10.91 -1.78
C GLU A 273 18.71 -10.58 -2.96
N LEU A 274 18.21 -10.70 -4.19
CA LEU A 274 18.95 -10.36 -5.40
C LEU A 274 19.21 -8.86 -5.59
N SER A 275 18.66 -8.00 -4.72
CA SER A 275 19.01 -6.57 -4.72
C SER A 275 20.41 -6.31 -4.12
N SER A 276 20.96 -7.27 -3.35
CA SER A 276 22.33 -7.20 -2.82
C SER A 276 23.19 -8.39 -3.19
N ASN A 277 22.59 -9.52 -3.58
CA ASN A 277 23.28 -10.76 -3.90
C ASN A 277 23.23 -11.04 -5.40
N GLN A 278 24.20 -11.81 -5.90
CA GLN A 278 24.21 -12.26 -7.30
C GLN A 278 23.40 -13.54 -7.54
N GLN A 279 23.04 -14.26 -6.46
CA GLN A 279 22.25 -15.49 -6.48
C GLN A 279 21.44 -15.62 -5.16
N THR A 280 20.39 -16.44 -5.18
CA THR A 280 19.48 -16.74 -4.06
C THR A 280 19.12 -18.23 -4.09
N GLU A 281 18.78 -18.80 -2.93
CA GLU A 281 18.44 -20.23 -2.75
C GLU A 281 16.95 -20.52 -2.98
#